data_AF-A0A2I0T2V5-F1
#
_entry.id   AF-A0A2I0T2V5-F1
#
_cell.length_a   1.000
_cell.length_b   1.000
_cell.length_c   1.000
_cell.angle_alpha   90.00
_cell.angle_beta   90.00
_cell.angle_gamma   90.00
#
_symmetry.space_group_name_H-M   'P 1'
#
loop_
_entity.id
_entity.type
_entity.pdbx_description
1 polymer ?
#
loop_
_entity_poly.entity_id
_entity_poly.type
_entity_poly.pdbx_seq_one_letter_code
_entity_poly.pdbx_strand_id
1 'polypeptide(L)'
;MGTAGSCSSRCCFPQVDPDGAFLLPPNGLQDLYVGVRPRRAGSRFIYLNLVDVESHQLVSSWLLCLSCRQPLISKVAGGEVYTIGLRFAPSQSVGEEEILIHINDHEDKNEETFCVKVLYQ
;
A
#
# COMPACT_ATOMS: atom_id res chain seq x y z
N MET A 1 12.36 -19.79 3.89
CA MET A 1 11.18 -19.52 4.76
C MET A 1 11.55 -18.38 5.70
N GLY A 2 11.44 -17.14 5.23
CA GLY A 2 11.62 -15.95 6.05
C GLY A 2 10.25 -15.49 6.52
N THR A 3 10.04 -15.40 7.83
CA THR A 3 8.79 -14.87 8.38
C THR A 3 8.72 -13.38 8.08
N ALA A 4 7.83 -12.98 7.17
CA ALA A 4 7.45 -11.60 6.95
C ALA A 4 7.03 -11.00 8.30
N GLY A 5 7.83 -10.07 8.82
CA GLY A 5 7.54 -9.40 10.08
C GLY A 5 6.15 -8.76 10.01
N SER A 6 5.24 -9.20 10.89
CA SER A 6 3.92 -8.62 11.02
C SER A 6 4.04 -7.13 11.35
N CYS A 7 3.86 -6.29 10.34
CA CYS A 7 4.01 -4.84 10.45
C CYS A 7 2.71 -4.24 11.03
N SER A 8 2.70 -3.99 12.35
CA SER A 8 1.59 -3.39 13.09
C SER A 8 1.35 -1.90 12.78
N SER A 9 2.16 -1.28 11.90
CA SER A 9 2.05 0.14 11.60
C SER A 9 0.94 0.44 10.57
N ARG A 10 0.32 1.63 10.69
CA ARG A 10 -0.77 2.09 9.81
C ARG A 10 -0.32 2.41 8.36
N CYS A 11 0.96 2.20 8.06
CA CYS A 11 1.57 2.18 6.73
C CYS A 11 2.49 0.97 6.69
N CYS A 12 2.04 -0.12 6.07
CA CYS A 12 2.92 -1.27 5.92
C CYS A 12 3.96 -0.94 4.87
N PHE A 13 5.22 -1.24 5.17
CA PHE A 13 6.30 -1.38 4.19
C PHE A 13 6.39 -2.87 3.86
N PRO A 14 5.57 -3.39 2.94
CA PRO A 14 5.48 -4.83 2.77
C PRO A 14 6.77 -5.43 2.19
N GLN A 15 7.55 -4.66 1.40
CA GLN A 15 8.67 -5.18 0.61
C GLN A 15 9.74 -4.10 0.36
N VAL A 16 11.01 -4.52 0.45
CA VAL A 16 12.20 -3.84 -0.07
C VAL A 16 12.78 -4.76 -1.15
N ASP A 17 13.23 -4.22 -2.28
CA ASP A 17 13.79 -4.99 -3.39
C ASP A 17 15.14 -4.39 -3.84
N PRO A 18 16.23 -5.19 -3.86
CA PRO A 18 16.31 -6.60 -3.47
C PRO A 18 16.06 -6.83 -1.97
N ASP A 19 15.45 -7.98 -1.65
CA ASP A 19 15.31 -8.47 -0.28
C ASP A 19 16.59 -9.21 0.15
N GLY A 20 17.25 -8.72 1.20
CA GLY A 20 18.51 -9.26 1.70
C GLY A 20 19.77 -8.58 1.15
N ALA A 21 20.92 -9.25 1.27
CA ALA A 21 22.20 -8.72 0.84
C ALA A 21 22.29 -8.72 -0.70
N PHE A 22 22.73 -7.61 -1.30
CA PHE A 22 22.98 -7.49 -2.73
C PHE A 22 24.46 -7.20 -3.00
N LEU A 23 24.98 -7.70 -4.12
CA LEU A 23 26.39 -7.57 -4.50
C LEU A 23 26.59 -6.31 -5.34
N LEU A 24 27.32 -5.34 -4.81
CA LEU A 24 27.78 -4.16 -5.54
C LEU A 24 29.20 -4.41 -6.09
N PRO A 25 29.39 -4.59 -7.41
CA PRO A 25 30.73 -4.69 -7.99
C PRO A 25 31.47 -3.34 -7.90
N PRO A 26 32.81 -3.31 -8.02
CA PRO A 26 33.58 -2.07 -8.06
C PRO A 26 33.04 -1.12 -9.14
N ASN A 27 32.73 0.12 -8.76
CA ASN A 27 32.08 1.13 -9.61
C ASN A 27 30.67 0.76 -10.11
N GLY A 28 30.04 -0.25 -9.52
CA GLY A 28 28.65 -0.62 -9.79
C GLY A 28 27.66 0.32 -9.08
N LEU A 29 26.56 0.62 -9.76
CA LEU A 29 25.39 1.26 -9.17
C LEU A 29 24.26 0.23 -9.09
N GLN A 30 23.57 0.17 -7.96
CA GLN A 30 22.38 -0.63 -7.79
C GLN A 30 21.33 0.16 -7.02
N ASP A 31 20.11 0.18 -7.56
CA ASP A 31 18.99 0.82 -6.93
C ASP A 31 18.35 -0.09 -5.88
N LEU A 32 17.89 0.51 -4.78
CA LEU A 32 17.08 -0.13 -3.75
C LEU A 32 15.67 0.44 -3.82
N TYR A 33 14.67 -0.41 -4.04
CA TYR A 33 13.28 -0.01 -4.11
C TYR A 33 12.57 -0.29 -2.78
N VAL A 34 11.92 0.73 -2.22
CA VAL A 34 11.15 0.60 -0.96
C VAL A 34 9.67 0.79 -1.25
N GLY A 35 8.88 -0.26 -1.03
CA GLY A 35 7.43 -0.23 -1.24
C GLY A 35 6.68 0.42 -0.07
N VAL A 36 5.79 1.38 -0.37
CA VAL A 36 4.91 2.02 0.61
C VAL A 36 3.44 1.77 0.28
N ARG A 37 2.65 1.30 1.26
CA ARG A 37 1.21 1.09 1.09
C ARG A 37 0.38 1.83 2.15
N PRO A 38 -0.18 3.01 1.83
CA PRO A 38 -1.12 3.70 2.72
C PRO A 38 -2.41 2.89 2.89
N ARG A 39 -2.84 2.65 4.14
CA ARG A 39 -4.09 1.91 4.45
C ARG A 39 -5.30 2.80 4.79
N ARG A 40 -5.07 4.09 5.06
CA ARG A 40 -6.11 5.05 5.45
C ARG A 40 -5.89 6.37 4.73
N ALA A 41 -6.99 7.03 4.40
CA ALA A 41 -6.96 8.39 3.86
C ALA A 41 -6.35 9.38 4.85
N GLY A 42 -5.84 10.48 4.30
CA GLY A 42 -5.09 11.51 5.00
C GLY A 42 -3.66 11.66 4.51
N SER A 43 -2.96 12.64 5.08
CA SER A 43 -1.55 12.88 4.85
C SER A 43 -0.72 12.29 5.99
N ARG A 44 0.41 11.69 5.65
CA ARG A 44 1.39 11.17 6.61
C ARG A 44 2.79 11.60 6.21
N PHE A 45 3.55 12.00 7.21
CA PHE A 45 4.96 12.29 7.09
C PHE A 45 5.73 11.15 7.75
N ILE A 46 6.67 10.55 7.02
CA ILE A 46 7.48 9.42 7.51
C ILE A 46 8.94 9.71 7.18
N TYR A 47 9.84 9.46 8.12
CA TYR A 47 11.28 9.52 7.87
C TYR A 47 11.79 8.18 7.37
N LEU A 48 12.53 8.20 6.26
CA LEU A 48 13.33 7.08 5.79
C LEU A 48 14.79 7.38 6.16
N ASN A 49 15.36 6.54 7.01
CA ASN A 49 16.71 6.71 7.54
C ASN A 49 17.61 5.60 7.01
N LEU A 50 18.71 5.97 6.36
CA LEU A 50 19.80 5.06 6.04
C LEU A 50 20.78 5.08 7.21
N VAL A 51 20.93 3.97 7.91
CA VAL A 51 21.81 3.84 9.08
C VAL A 51 22.89 2.82 8.75
N ASP A 52 24.15 3.21 8.93
CA ASP A 52 25.27 2.30 8.92
C ASP A 52 25.32 1.55 10.26
N VAL A 53 25.25 0.23 10.18
CA VAL A 53 25.18 -0.67 11.33
C VAL A 53 26.52 -0.75 12.06
N GLU A 54 27.64 -0.73 11.34
CA GLU A 54 28.96 -0.94 11.94
C GLU A 54 29.44 0.30 12.71
N SER A 55 29.25 1.49 12.12
CA SER A 55 29.61 2.76 12.76
C SER A 55 28.50 3.33 13.66
N HIS A 56 27.31 2.71 13.67
CA HIS A 56 26.11 3.22 14.35
C HIS A 56 25.74 4.66 13.96
N GLN A 57 26.04 5.07 12.72
CA GLN A 57 25.78 6.44 12.24
C GLN A 57 24.61 6.50 11.27
N LEU A 58 23.85 7.60 11.35
CA LEU A 58 22.88 7.97 10.33
C LEU A 58 23.62 8.52 9.12
N VAL A 59 23.54 7.82 7.99
CA VAL A 59 24.19 8.22 6.74
C VAL A 59 23.35 9.28 6.03
N SER A 60 22.03 9.10 6.00
CA SER A 60 21.09 10.05 5.40
C SER A 60 19.69 9.88 5.96
N SER A 61 18.92 10.97 5.95
CA SER A 61 17.52 10.97 6.33
C SER A 61 16.70 11.75 5.32
N TRP A 62 15.60 11.15 4.87
CA TRP A 62 14.66 11.76 3.94
C TRP A 62 13.27 11.80 4.57
N LEU A 63 12.53 12.90 4.35
CA LEU A 63 11.13 13.01 4.73
C LEU A 63 10.22 12.63 3.55
N LEU A 64 9.47 11.54 3.71
CA LEU A 64 8.46 11.08 2.76
C LEU A 64 7.10 11.68 3.13
N CYS A 65 6.46 12.38 2.18
CA CYS A 65 5.09 12.84 2.30
C CYS A 65 4.14 11.89 1.54
N LEU A 66 3.41 11.07 2.28
CA LEU A 66 2.41 10.17 1.72
C LEU A 66 1.02 10.80 1.86
N SER A 67 0.41 11.18 0.73
CA SER A 67 -0.95 11.70 0.71
C SER A 67 -1.89 10.70 0.04
N CYS A 68 -2.81 10.14 0.83
CA CYS A 68 -3.89 9.30 0.31
C CYS A 68 -5.21 10.06 0.43
N ARG A 69 -5.79 10.49 -0.68
CA ARG A 69 -7.12 11.13 -0.68
C ARG A 69 -8.19 10.07 -0.90
N GLN A 70 -9.29 10.15 -0.15
CA GLN A 70 -10.48 9.38 -0.50
C GLN A 70 -10.92 9.78 -1.91
N PRO A 71 -11.32 8.82 -2.76
CA PRO A 71 -11.88 9.14 -4.07
C PRO A 71 -13.16 9.94 -3.87
N LEU A 72 -13.14 11.22 -4.26
CA LEU A 72 -14.30 12.10 -4.18
C LEU A 72 -15.13 11.95 -5.45
N ILE A 73 -16.30 11.33 -5.36
CA ILE A 73 -17.31 11.34 -6.44
C ILE A 73 -18.32 12.42 -6.05
N SER A 74 -18.21 13.62 -6.64
CA SER A 74 -18.99 14.79 -6.18
C SER A 74 -20.13 15.22 -7.10
N LYS A 75 -20.19 14.74 -8.36
CA LYS A 75 -21.30 15.04 -9.29
C LYS A 75 -21.50 13.90 -10.27
N VAL A 76 -22.65 13.27 -10.18
CA VAL A 76 -23.20 12.31 -11.14
C VAL A 76 -24.45 12.97 -11.70
N ALA A 77 -24.50 13.21 -13.01
CA ALA A 77 -25.73 13.71 -13.63
C ALA A 77 -26.78 12.59 -13.64
N GLY A 78 -28.04 12.92 -13.34
CA GLY A 78 -29.12 11.94 -13.37
C GLY A 78 -29.30 11.34 -14.76
N GLY A 79 -29.34 10.01 -14.85
CA GLY A 79 -29.53 9.26 -16.11
C GLY A 79 -28.23 8.74 -16.75
N GLU A 80 -27.07 9.16 -16.28
CA GLU A 80 -25.77 8.68 -16.79
C GLU A 80 -25.22 7.52 -15.95
N VAL A 81 -24.67 6.49 -16.61
CA VAL A 81 -23.99 5.37 -15.94
C VAL A 81 -22.52 5.72 -15.75
N TYR A 82 -22.06 5.73 -14.51
CA TYR A 82 -20.65 5.93 -14.16
C TYR A 82 -20.03 4.64 -13.65
N THR A 83 -18.81 4.35 -14.07
CA THR A 83 -18.04 3.20 -13.59
C THR A 83 -17.05 3.62 -12.52
N ILE A 84 -17.09 2.93 -11.37
CA ILE A 84 -16.13 3.12 -10.28
C ILE A 84 -15.06 2.04 -10.40
N GLY A 85 -13.82 2.46 -10.68
CA GLY A 85 -12.68 1.56 -10.68
C GLY A 85 -12.21 1.25 -9.26
N LEU A 86 -12.24 -0.03 -8.86
CA LEU A 86 -11.68 -0.51 -7.60
C LEU A 86 -10.35 -1.22 -7.86
N ARG A 87 -9.32 -0.92 -7.06
CA ARG A 87 -8.01 -1.60 -7.14
C ARG A 87 -7.79 -2.44 -5.89
N PHE A 88 -7.73 -3.76 -6.09
CA PHE A 88 -7.43 -4.71 -5.03
C PHE A 88 -5.93 -4.85 -4.79
N ALA A 89 -5.57 -5.14 -3.55
CA ALA A 89 -4.19 -5.35 -3.14
C ALA A 89 -3.68 -6.72 -3.58
N PRO A 90 -2.44 -6.88 -4.07
CA PRO A 90 -1.82 -8.20 -4.12
C PRO A 90 -1.78 -8.82 -2.72
N SER A 91 -2.08 -10.12 -2.66
CA SER A 91 -1.96 -10.94 -1.46
C SER A 91 -0.62 -11.69 -1.46
N GLN A 92 -0.07 -11.96 -0.27
CA GLN A 92 1.11 -12.82 -0.11
C GLN A 92 0.76 -14.31 -0.02
N SER A 93 -0.53 -14.63 0.06
CA SER A 93 -1.04 -16.00 0.09
C SER A 93 -1.84 -16.28 -1.19
N VAL A 94 -1.51 -17.39 -1.84
CA VAL A 94 -2.33 -17.96 -2.92
C VAL A 94 -3.66 -18.43 -2.34
N GLY A 95 -4.78 -18.11 -2.99
CA GLY A 95 -6.10 -18.53 -2.53
C GLY A 95 -7.27 -17.77 -3.14
N GLU A 96 -8.47 -18.26 -2.84
CA GLU A 96 -9.73 -17.55 -3.09
C GLU A 96 -10.12 -16.71 -1.87
N GLU A 97 -10.52 -15.46 -2.11
CA GLU A 97 -11.11 -14.59 -1.10
C GLU A 97 -12.44 -14.00 -1.62
N GLU A 98 -13.49 -14.07 -0.80
CA GLU A 98 -14.76 -13.39 -1.09
C GLU A 98 -14.76 -12.02 -0.42
N ILE A 99 -14.96 -10.97 -1.22
CA ILE A 99 -14.96 -9.59 -0.77
C ILE A 99 -16.36 -9.01 -0.96
N LEU A 100 -16.93 -8.50 0.13
CA LEU A 100 -18.19 -7.77 0.11
C LEU A 100 -17.94 -6.28 -0.15
N ILE A 101 -18.68 -5.73 -1.11
CA ILE A 101 -18.69 -4.30 -1.45
C ILE A 101 -20.05 -3.77 -1.03
N HIS A 102 -20.07 -2.85 -0.07
CA HIS A 102 -21.29 -2.17 0.39
C HIS A 102 -21.38 -0.78 -0.24
N ILE A 103 -22.52 -0.47 -0.83
CA ILE A 103 -22.90 0.88 -1.22
C ILE A 103 -23.83 1.39 -0.13
N ASN A 104 -23.37 2.40 0.61
CA ASN A 104 -24.12 3.01 1.70
C ASN A 104 -24.62 4.40 1.31
N ASP A 105 -25.76 4.79 1.87
CA ASP A 105 -26.25 6.16 1.82
C ASP A 105 -25.41 7.12 2.69
N HIS A 106 -25.78 8.41 2.69
CA HIS A 106 -25.11 9.43 3.48
C HIS A 106 -25.33 9.31 5.01
N GLU A 107 -26.26 8.49 5.45
CA GLU A 107 -26.49 8.14 6.86
C GLU A 107 -25.78 6.82 7.25
N ASP A 108 -24.91 6.29 6.38
CA ASP A 108 -24.18 5.03 6.53
C ASP A 108 -25.07 3.77 6.58
N LYS A 109 -26.27 3.84 5.98
CA LYS A 109 -27.16 2.69 5.80
C LYS A 109 -26.85 2.01 4.48
N ASN A 110 -26.73 0.68 4.49
CA ASN A 110 -26.47 -0.12 3.29
C ASN A 110 -27.67 -0.09 2.34
N GLU A 111 -27.48 0.48 1.15
CA GLU A 111 -28.44 0.45 0.05
C GLU A 111 -28.27 -0.80 -0.81
N GLU A 112 -27.02 -1.21 -1.06
CA GLU A 112 -26.72 -2.36 -1.93
C GLU A 112 -25.44 -3.09 -1.51
N THR A 113 -25.39 -4.40 -1.76
CA THR A 113 -24.25 -5.25 -1.45
C THR A 113 -23.89 -6.14 -2.63
N PHE A 114 -22.63 -6.11 -3.04
CA PHE A 114 -22.07 -7.01 -4.04
C PHE A 114 -21.06 -7.95 -3.38
N CYS A 115 -21.05 -9.22 -3.78
CA CYS A 115 -19.97 -10.15 -3.45
C CYS A 115 -19.12 -10.36 -4.70
N VAL A 116 -17.81 -10.12 -4.57
CA VAL A 116 -16.84 -10.43 -5.61
C VAL A 116 -15.85 -11.47 -5.11
N LYS A 117 -15.57 -12.45 -5.95
CA LYS A 117 -14.56 -13.47 -5.68
C LYS A 117 -13.24 -13.04 -6.30
N VAL A 118 -12.21 -12.91 -5.47
CA VAL A 118 -10.85 -12.57 -5.89
C VAL A 118 -9.98 -13.82 -5.82
N LEU A 119 -9.25 -14.05 -6.91
CA LEU A 119 -8.28 -15.14 -7.03
C LEU A 119 -6.88 -14.57 -6.90
N TYR A 120 -6.21 -14.90 -5.80
CA TYR A 120 -4.80 -14.58 -5.59
C TYR A 120 -3.94 -15.75 -6.06
N GLN A 121 -3.02 -15.48 -6.99
CA GLN A 121 -2.08 -16.44 -7.58
C GLN A 121 -0.65 -16.05 -7.25
#